data_AF-A0AAV8AF31-F1
#
_entry.id   AF-A0AAV8AF31-F1
#
_cell.length_a   1.000
_cell.length_b   1.000
_cell.length_c   1.000
_cell.angle_alpha   90.00
_cell.angle_beta   90.00
_cell.angle_gamma   90.00
#
_symmetry.space_group_name_H-M   'P 1'
#
loop_
_entity.id
_entity.type
_entity.pdbx_description
1 polymer ?
#
loop_
_entity_poly.entity_id
_entity_poly.type
_entity_poly.pdbx_seq_one_letter_code
_entity_poly.pdbx_strand_id
1 'polypeptide(L)'
;MGNSLESYQKDLEASPKNEPVEKKVHFFFISVTYDPRKILPNRVRFEIEKDYFRILTFGGKRIESHSWDSVRDWSGYKDKLRIKIRNTNIFFQTKSAEKIHKELQFFKRQHNNSLDKKKEKRHQRKEQILKQQNLNELDKQFKATDKYK
;
A
#
# COMPACT_ATOMS: atom_id res chain seq x y z
N MET A 1 -33.49 -21.16 6.64
CA MET A 1 -33.52 -19.70 6.46
C MET A 1 -32.11 -19.28 6.04
N GLY A 2 -31.88 -19.12 4.74
CA GLY A 2 -30.56 -18.87 4.17
C GLY A 2 -30.24 -17.38 4.18
N ASN A 3 -29.20 -17.00 4.93
CA ASN A 3 -28.65 -15.65 4.84
C ASN A 3 -27.69 -15.59 3.66
N SER A 4 -28.20 -15.03 2.57
CA SER A 4 -27.54 -14.80 1.29
C SER A 4 -26.28 -13.95 1.44
N LEU A 5 -25.20 -14.40 0.78
CA LEU A 5 -23.92 -13.71 0.55
C LEU A 5 -24.08 -12.32 -0.11
N GLU A 6 -25.26 -11.98 -0.60
CA GLU A 6 -25.57 -10.70 -1.25
C GLU A 6 -25.51 -9.49 -0.32
N SER A 7 -25.61 -9.67 0.99
CA SER A 7 -25.53 -8.56 1.96
C SER A 7 -24.13 -7.98 2.09
N TYR A 8 -23.07 -8.74 1.79
CA TYR A 8 -21.69 -8.25 1.85
C TYR A 8 -21.26 -7.44 0.61
N GLN A 9 -21.96 -7.57 -0.51
CA GLN A 9 -21.61 -6.87 -1.76
C GLN A 9 -22.10 -5.43 -1.80
N LYS A 10 -23.19 -5.09 -1.09
CA LYS A 10 -23.73 -3.72 -1.09
C LYS A 10 -22.88 -2.71 -0.31
N ASP A 11 -22.11 -3.14 0.68
CA ASP A 11 -21.23 -2.24 1.44
C ASP A 11 -19.89 -1.97 0.75
N LEU A 12 -19.55 -2.72 -0.31
CA LEU A 12 -18.35 -2.53 -1.12
C LEU A 12 -18.53 -1.48 -2.23
N GLU A 13 -19.78 -1.19 -2.61
CA GLU A 13 -20.11 -0.26 -3.69
C GLU A 13 -20.23 1.20 -3.23
N ALA A 14 -20.29 1.46 -1.93
CA ALA A 14 -20.16 2.80 -1.37
C ALA A 14 -18.68 3.24 -1.25
N SER A 15 -17.87 3.00 -2.28
CA SER A 15 -16.55 3.63 -2.39
C SER A 15 -16.75 5.09 -2.82
N PRO A 16 -16.32 6.08 -2.02
CA PRO A 16 -16.38 7.47 -2.45
C PRO A 16 -15.50 7.63 -3.70
N LYS A 17 -16.04 8.38 -4.65
CA LYS A 17 -15.48 8.68 -5.97
C LYS A 17 -14.01 9.09 -5.85
N ASN A 18 -13.23 8.73 -6.87
CA ASN A 18 -11.81 9.05 -7.06
C ASN A 18 -11.54 10.57 -6.97
N GLU A 19 -11.47 11.12 -5.77
CA GLU A 19 -10.81 12.40 -5.53
C GLU A 19 -9.29 12.17 -5.60
N PRO A 20 -8.52 13.14 -6.14
CA PRO A 20 -7.07 13.09 -6.02
C PRO A 20 -6.78 13.04 -4.52
N VAL A 21 -6.23 11.92 -4.06
CA VAL A 21 -5.79 11.75 -2.66
C VAL A 21 -4.70 12.79 -2.44
N GLU A 22 -5.10 13.99 -2.02
CA GLU A 22 -4.23 14.97 -1.40
C GLU A 22 -3.41 14.23 -0.35
N LYS A 23 -2.16 14.64 -0.17
CA LYS A 23 -1.23 14.08 0.82
C LYS A 23 -1.81 14.26 2.23
N LYS A 24 -2.81 13.46 2.60
CA LYS A 24 -3.33 13.38 3.96
C LYS A 24 -2.31 12.56 4.73
N VAL A 25 -1.45 13.27 5.44
CA VAL A 25 -0.57 12.69 6.45
C VAL A 25 -1.40 12.54 7.72
N HIS A 26 -1.73 11.31 8.09
CA HIS A 26 -2.45 11.07 9.34
C HIS A 26 -1.42 10.93 10.46
N PHE A 27 -1.46 11.82 11.45
CA PHE A 27 -0.53 11.80 12.58
C PHE A 27 -1.19 11.36 13.88
N PHE A 28 -0.46 10.55 14.65
CA PHE A 28 -0.88 10.07 15.96
C PHE A 28 0.26 10.24 16.96
N PHE A 29 -0.07 10.67 18.17
CA PHE A 29 0.87 10.65 19.29
C PHE A 29 0.73 9.33 20.02
N ILE A 30 1.83 8.60 20.14
CA ILE A 30 1.84 7.22 20.60
C ILE A 30 2.93 7.07 21.65
N SER A 31 2.61 6.39 22.74
CA SER A 31 3.62 5.94 23.70
C SER A 31 4.20 4.61 23.21
N VAL A 32 5.52 4.50 23.12
CA VAL A 32 6.15 3.24 22.72
C VAL A 32 6.39 2.41 23.97
N THR A 33 5.87 1.19 24.01
CA THR A 33 5.97 0.34 25.19
C THR A 33 7.10 -0.68 25.10
N TYR A 34 7.49 -1.13 23.90
CA TYR A 34 8.59 -2.10 23.79
C TYR A 34 9.02 -2.36 22.33
N ASP A 35 10.30 -2.14 22.01
CA ASP A 35 11.03 -2.89 20.98
C ASP A 35 12.31 -3.43 21.64
N PRO A 36 12.46 -4.76 21.80
CA PRO A 36 13.60 -5.37 22.50
C PRO A 36 14.96 -5.09 21.84
N ARG A 37 14.97 -4.54 20.62
CA ARG A 37 16.20 -4.26 19.86
C ARG A 37 16.49 -2.77 19.70
N LYS A 38 15.58 -1.88 20.11
CA LYS A 38 15.69 -0.43 19.83
C LYS A 38 15.20 0.43 20.98
N ILE A 39 16.05 1.35 21.41
CA ILE A 39 15.71 2.40 22.37
C ILE A 39 14.89 3.46 21.61
N LEU A 40 13.58 3.27 21.55
CA LEU A 40 12.65 4.28 21.08
C LEU A 40 12.30 5.23 22.26
N PRO A 41 12.18 6.55 22.03
CA PRO A 41 11.75 7.46 23.07
C PRO A 41 10.33 7.11 23.52
N ASN A 42 10.03 7.32 24.81
CA ASN A 42 8.75 6.95 25.44
C ASN A 42 7.53 7.52 24.72
N ARG A 43 7.67 8.63 23.98
CA ARG A 43 6.63 9.21 23.13
C ARG A 43 7.16 9.47 21.74
N VAL A 44 6.43 9.00 20.75
CA VAL A 44 6.72 9.18 19.32
C VAL A 44 5.52 9.75 18.59
N ARG A 45 5.80 10.38 17.45
CA ARG A 45 4.79 10.74 16.47
C ARG A 45 4.79 9.68 15.37
N PHE A 46 3.64 9.09 15.13
CA PHE A 46 3.43 8.10 14.09
C PHE A 46 2.69 8.75 12.95
N GLU A 47 3.26 8.69 11.75
CA GLU A 47 2.68 9.31 10.56
C GLU A 47 2.47 8.26 9.48
N ILE A 48 1.25 8.24 8.93
CA ILE A 48 0.84 7.32 7.87
C ILE A 48 0.62 8.13 6.59
N GLU A 49 1.22 7.66 5.51
CA GLU A 49 1.12 8.22 4.17
C GLU A 49 0.74 7.14 3.14
N LYS A 50 0.52 7.58 1.90
CA LYS A 50 0.09 6.72 0.80
C LYS A 50 1.00 5.51 0.58
N ASP A 51 2.32 5.70 0.59
CA ASP A 51 3.29 4.68 0.17
C ASP A 51 4.14 4.12 1.34
N TYR A 52 4.08 4.76 2.50
CA TYR A 52 4.87 4.39 3.67
C TYR A 52 4.23 4.93 4.96
N PHE A 53 4.73 4.44 6.10
CA PHE A 53 4.56 5.13 7.37
C PHE A 53 5.92 5.43 8.00
N ARG A 54 5.96 6.35 8.96
CA ARG A 54 7.18 6.71 9.67
C ARG A 54 6.93 6.97 11.14
N ILE A 55 7.99 6.78 11.91
CA ILE A 55 8.04 7.03 13.34
C ILE A 55 9.03 8.17 13.56
N LEU A 56 8.58 9.24 14.18
CA LEU A 56 9.36 10.44 14.46
C LEU A 56 9.45 10.63 15.98
N THR A 57 10.48 11.33 16.43
CA THR A 57 10.50 11.91 17.79
C THR A 57 9.39 12.96 17.90
N PHE A 58 9.06 13.34 19.14
CA PHE A 58 8.11 14.43 19.36
C PHE A 58 8.55 15.76 18.72
N GLY A 59 9.86 16.01 18.64
CA GLY A 59 10.46 17.15 17.94
C GLY A 59 10.51 17.02 16.41
N GLY A 60 9.86 16.01 15.82
CA GLY A 60 9.78 15.82 14.37
C GLY A 60 11.02 15.16 13.74
N LYS A 61 12.03 14.78 14.52
CA LYS A 61 13.22 14.09 13.99
C LYS A 61 12.85 12.67 13.60
N ARG A 62 13.16 12.27 12.37
CA ARG A 62 12.89 10.90 11.89
C ARG A 62 13.71 9.87 12.66
N ILE A 63 13.00 8.88 13.21
CA ILE A 63 13.60 7.69 13.82
C ILE A 63 13.61 6.57 12.78
N GLU A 64 12.44 6.23 12.24
CA GLU A 64 12.26 5.14 11.28
C GLU A 64 11.26 5.47 10.18
N SER A 65 11.39 4.82 9.04
CA SER A 65 10.43 4.88 7.94
C SER A 65 10.33 3.51 7.29
N HIS A 66 9.11 3.09 7.01
CA HIS A 66 8.78 1.76 6.53
C HIS A 66 7.80 1.85 5.39
N SER A 67 8.23 1.42 4.20
CA SER A 67 7.33 1.22 3.06
C SER A 67 6.31 0.13 3.38
N TRP A 68 5.11 0.25 2.83
CA TRP A 68 4.07 -0.77 2.96
C TRP A 68 4.53 -2.17 2.53
N ASP A 69 5.48 -2.30 1.62
CA ASP A 69 6.02 -3.59 1.16
C ASP A 69 6.80 -4.34 2.26
N SER A 70 7.32 -3.60 3.24
CA SER A 70 8.03 -4.18 4.39
C SER A 70 7.12 -4.68 5.50
N VAL A 71 5.86 -4.24 5.49
CA VAL A 71 4.85 -4.55 6.51
C VAL A 71 4.23 -5.90 6.20
N ARG A 72 4.36 -6.85 7.14
CA ARG A 72 3.81 -8.20 7.01
C ARG A 72 2.42 -8.31 7.59
N ASP A 73 2.20 -7.70 8.75
CA ASP A 73 0.97 -7.84 9.52
C ASP A 73 0.88 -6.71 10.56
N TRP A 74 -0.32 -6.39 11.04
CA TRP A 74 -0.54 -5.49 12.15
C TRP A 74 -1.85 -5.84 12.89
N SER A 75 -1.88 -5.58 14.18
CA SER A 75 -3.05 -5.82 15.03
C SER A 75 -3.21 -4.67 16.01
N GLY A 76 -4.41 -4.09 16.08
CA GLY A 76 -4.75 -3.08 17.08
C GLY A 76 -5.92 -3.56 17.94
N TYR A 77 -5.76 -3.56 19.26
CA TYR A 77 -6.82 -3.91 20.20
C TYR A 77 -6.80 -2.96 21.39
N LYS A 78 -7.94 -2.29 21.66
CA LYS A 78 -8.10 -1.27 22.72
C LYS A 78 -7.01 -0.21 22.66
N ASP A 79 -6.02 -0.33 23.55
CA ASP A 79 -4.92 0.61 23.73
C ASP A 79 -3.58 0.06 23.21
N LYS A 80 -3.54 -1.12 22.60
CA LYS A 80 -2.32 -1.77 22.13
C LYS A 80 -2.31 -1.91 20.62
N LEU A 81 -1.20 -1.53 20.00
CA LEU A 81 -0.95 -1.70 18.57
C LEU A 81 0.36 -2.45 18.38
N ARG A 82 0.31 -3.55 17.62
CA ARG A 82 1.49 -4.29 17.14
C ARG A 82 1.59 -4.12 15.64
N ILE A 83 2.78 -3.82 15.15
CA ILE A 83 3.10 -3.84 13.72
C ILE A 83 4.28 -4.79 13.49
N LYS A 84 4.11 -5.76 12.59
CA LYS A 84 5.15 -6.67 12.15
C LYS A 84 5.78 -6.17 10.86
N ILE A 85 7.04 -5.81 10.93
CA ILE A 85 7.84 -5.31 9.82
C ILE A 85 8.94 -6.32 9.55
N ARG A 86 8.89 -6.99 8.39
CA ARG A 86 9.74 -8.14 8.08
C ARG A 86 9.74 -9.16 9.24
N ASN A 87 10.85 -9.29 9.96
CA ASN A 87 11.05 -10.23 11.06
C ASN A 87 11.04 -9.56 12.45
N THR A 88 10.65 -8.29 12.52
CA THR A 88 10.61 -7.50 13.76
C THR A 88 9.16 -7.13 14.09
N ASN A 89 8.81 -7.15 15.37
CA ASN A 89 7.55 -6.62 15.87
C ASN A 89 7.83 -5.33 16.63
N ILE A 90 7.04 -4.30 16.34
CA ILE A 90 7.04 -3.04 17.10
C ILE A 90 5.73 -2.96 17.88
N PHE A 91 5.83 -2.69 19.18
CA PHE A 91 4.67 -2.57 20.06
C PHE A 91 4.49 -1.14 20.55
N PHE A 92 3.25 -0.70 20.49
CA PHE A 92 2.80 0.64 20.81
C PHE A 92 1.66 0.59 21.81
N GLN A 93 1.64 1.54 22.74
CA GLN A 93 0.50 1.80 23.60
C GLN A 93 -0.12 3.17 23.26
N THR A 94 -1.36 3.15 22.82
CA THR A 94 -2.11 4.35 22.43
C THR A 94 -3.60 4.12 22.49
N LYS A 95 -4.34 5.08 23.03
CA LYS A 95 -5.82 5.08 23.05
C LYS A 95 -6.41 5.10 21.63
N SER A 96 -5.61 5.41 20.61
CA SER A 96 -6.03 5.45 19.21
C SER A 96 -5.65 4.19 18.43
N ALA A 97 -5.29 3.08 19.10
CA ALA A 97 -4.79 1.88 18.42
C ALA A 97 -5.77 1.32 17.37
N GLU A 98 -7.07 1.31 17.68
CA GLU A 98 -8.10 0.87 16.74
C GLU A 98 -8.23 1.80 15.52
N LYS A 99 -8.16 3.12 15.75
CA LYS A 99 -8.16 4.10 14.67
C LYS A 99 -6.95 3.92 13.77
N ILE A 100 -5.77 3.75 14.36
CA ILE A 100 -4.53 3.50 13.61
C ILE A 100 -4.63 2.19 12.83
N HIS A 101 -5.20 1.12 13.41
CA HIS A 101 -5.41 -0.15 12.70
C HIS A 101 -6.25 0.02 11.43
N LYS A 102 -7.35 0.77 11.52
CA LYS A 102 -8.23 1.10 10.37
C LYS A 102 -7.48 1.91 9.31
N GLU A 103 -6.67 2.88 9.71
CA GLU A 103 -5.85 3.69 8.80
C GLU A 103 -4.77 2.85 8.09
N LEU A 104 -4.04 2.01 8.84
CA LEU A 104 -3.07 1.07 8.25
C LEU A 104 -3.74 0.17 7.20
N GLN A 105 -4.96 -0.31 7.47
CA GLN A 105 -5.74 -1.11 6.53
C GLN A 105 -6.14 -0.33 5.29
N PHE A 106 -6.63 0.90 5.43
CA PHE A 106 -6.99 1.76 4.31
C PHE A 106 -5.78 2.02 3.40
N PHE A 107 -4.68 2.51 3.96
CA PHE A 107 -3.50 2.87 3.16
C PHE A 107 -2.82 1.66 2.52
N LYS A 108 -2.76 0.51 3.20
CA LYS A 108 -2.22 -0.72 2.60
C LYS A 108 -3.06 -1.19 1.40
N ARG A 109 -4.40 -1.09 1.47
CA ARG A 109 -5.29 -1.38 0.33
C ARG A 109 -5.04 -0.43 -0.83
N GLN A 110 -4.92 0.88 -0.55
CA GLN A 110 -4.61 1.89 -1.59
C GLN A 110 -3.27 1.61 -2.27
N HIS A 111 -2.24 1.24 -1.51
CA HIS A 111 -0.93 0.86 -2.05
C HIS A 111 -1.02 -0.36 -2.97
N ASN A 112 -1.69 -1.43 -2.54
CA ASN A 112 -1.86 -2.64 -3.33
C ASN A 112 -2.64 -2.36 -4.64
N ASN A 113 -3.75 -1.61 -4.57
CA ASN A 113 -4.50 -1.21 -5.76
C ASN A 113 -3.65 -0.39 -6.75
N SER A 114 -2.78 0.47 -6.25
CA SER A 114 -1.85 1.22 -7.11
C SER A 114 -0.78 0.32 -7.74
N LEU A 115 -0.33 -0.73 -7.06
CA LEU A 115 0.61 -1.69 -7.61
C LEU A 115 -0.02 -2.52 -8.72
N ASP A 116 -1.26 -2.97 -8.54
CA ASP A 116 -1.96 -3.78 -9.54
C ASP A 116 -2.25 -2.97 -10.81
N LYS A 117 -2.71 -1.72 -10.69
CA LYS A 117 -2.83 -0.79 -11.84
C LYS A 117 -1.51 -0.58 -12.57
N LYS A 118 -0.37 -0.53 -11.87
CA LYS A 118 0.96 -0.41 -12.49
C LYS A 118 1.37 -1.70 -13.21
N LYS A 119 1.07 -2.87 -12.66
CA LYS A 119 1.33 -4.16 -13.30
C LYS A 119 0.49 -4.34 -14.56
N GLU A 120 -0.79 -4.00 -14.50
CA GLU A 120 -1.70 -4.06 -15.65
C GLU A 120 -1.23 -3.17 -16.79
N LYS A 121 -0.87 -1.90 -16.52
CA LYS A 121 -0.29 -1.00 -17.53
C LYS A 121 1.00 -1.55 -18.15
N ARG A 122 1.84 -2.21 -17.34
CA ARG A 122 3.07 -2.85 -17.86
C ARG A 122 2.76 -4.04 -18.76
N HIS A 123 1.74 -4.83 -18.44
CA HIS A 123 1.28 -5.94 -19.27
C HIS A 123 0.76 -5.43 -20.62
N GLN A 124 -0.17 -4.47 -20.59
CA GLN A 124 -0.74 -3.85 -21.80
C GLN A 124 0.35 -3.27 -22.71
N ARG A 125 1.36 -2.59 -22.14
CA ARG A 125 2.49 -2.06 -22.90
C ARG A 125 3.33 -3.15 -23.57
N LYS A 126 3.55 -4.30 -22.90
CA LYS A 126 4.28 -5.43 -23.50
C LYS A 126 3.52 -6.03 -24.68
N GLU A 127 2.20 -6.20 -24.57
CA GLU A 127 1.36 -6.70 -25.66
C GLU A 127 1.36 -5.75 -26.86
N GLN A 128 1.31 -4.44 -26.63
CA GLN A 128 1.41 -3.44 -27.69
C GLN A 128 2.76 -3.49 -28.42
N ILE A 129 3.87 -3.62 -27.68
CA ILE A 129 5.21 -3.76 -28.27
C ILE A 129 5.30 -5.03 -29.11
N LEU A 130 4.81 -6.16 -28.61
CA LEU A 130 4.83 -7.42 -29.33
C LEU A 130 4.00 -7.36 -30.62
N LYS A 131 2.80 -6.77 -30.57
CA LYS A 131 1.98 -6.53 -31.76
C LYS A 131 2.71 -5.67 -32.80
N GLN A 132 3.38 -4.60 -32.37
CA GLN A 132 4.14 -3.73 -33.27
C GLN A 132 5.35 -4.45 -33.89
N GLN A 133 6.04 -5.30 -33.13
CA GLN A 133 7.15 -6.10 -33.65
C GLN A 133 6.69 -7.07 -34.74
N ASN A 134 5.59 -7.80 -34.50
CA ASN A 134 5.00 -8.71 -35.48
C ASN A 134 4.56 -7.98 -36.76
N LEU A 135 3.92 -6.81 -36.64
CA LEU A 135 3.56 -5.98 -37.79
C LEU A 135 4.78 -5.56 -38.61
N ASN A 136 5.86 -5.14 -37.93
CA ASN A 136 7.09 -4.74 -38.60
C ASN A 136 7.80 -5.93 -39.30
N GLU A 137 7.68 -7.15 -38.79
CA GLU A 137 8.20 -8.36 -39.44
C GLU A 137 7.39 -8.75 -40.67
N LEU A 138 6.05 -8.68 -40.59
CA LEU A 138 5.14 -8.85 -41.73
C LEU A 138 5.46 -7.85 -42.86
N ASP A 139 5.61 -6.56 -42.53
CA ASP A 139 5.96 -5.53 -43.51
C ASP A 139 7.31 -5.79 -44.20
N LYS A 140 8.29 -6.35 -43.48
CA LYS A 140 9.58 -6.75 -44.07
C LYS A 140 9.42 -7.92 -45.03
N GLN A 141 8.58 -8.91 -44.69
CA GLN A 141 8.31 -10.05 -45.56
C GLN A 141 7.59 -9.61 -46.86
N PHE A 142 6.56 -8.76 -46.75
CA PHE A 142 5.86 -8.22 -47.92
C PHE A 142 6.80 -7.42 -48.85
N LYS A 143 7.64 -6.55 -48.29
CA LYS A 143 8.64 -5.80 -49.09
C LYS A 143 9.71 -6.70 -49.71
N ALA A 144 10.02 -7.84 -49.11
CA ALA A 144 10.96 -8.80 -49.68
C ALA A 144 10.33 -9.56 -50.85
N THR A 145 9.05 -9.91 -50.78
CA THR A 145 8.34 -10.63 -51.86
C THR A 145 8.08 -9.76 -53.09
N ASP A 146 7.88 -8.44 -52.93
CA ASP A 146 7.73 -7.52 -54.08
C ASP A 146 9.02 -7.27 -54.87
N LYS A 147 10.19 -7.65 -54.33
CA LYS A 147 11.48 -7.53 -55.05
C LYS A 147 11.74 -8.68 -56.04
N TYR A 148 10.89 -9.69 -56.09
CA TYR A 148 11.03 -10.87 -56.96
C TYR A 148 9.88 -11.02 -57.97
N LYS A 149 9.09 -9.95 -58.19
CA LYS A 149 8.19 -9.81 -59.34
C LYS A 149 8.78 -8.81 -60.33
#